data_AF-A0A4R8S678-F1
#
_entry.id   AF-A0A4R8S678-F1
#
_cell.length_a   1.000
_cell.length_b   1.000
_cell.length_c   1.000
_cell.angle_alpha   90.00
_cell.angle_beta   90.00
_cell.angle_gamma   90.00
#
_symmetry.space_group_name_H-M   'P 1'
#
loop_
_entity.id
_entity.type
_entity.pdbx_description
1 polymer ?
#
loop_
_entity_poly.entity_id
_entity_poly.type
_entity_poly.pdbx_seq_one_letter_code
_entity_poly.pdbx_strand_id
1 'polypeptide(L)'
;MRMLLSAYAVVVAGATVFAAQASAEPSVPNLDGYAPVEPTAYETYSAYATTGVQFLTPDGLRCRITSNSRATGLDGTCWGKLPGVAGDENIATVSLNTPIASLTHMPDLGQQEIVARPDASPAGPAPVDPSAYRPLTSGQKITYGLKATNKMITCAVSDQRETICILPTNFTGDSPHGFVLSPILSRAF
;
A
#
# COMPACT_ATOMS: atom_id res chain seq x y z
N MET A 1 30.56 17.44 -78.88
CA MET A 1 29.97 16.10 -78.78
C MET A 1 29.27 16.03 -77.42
N ARG A 2 27.94 15.95 -77.41
CA ARG A 2 27.11 15.97 -76.19
C ARG A 2 27.30 14.65 -75.42
N MET A 3 27.56 14.71 -74.12
CA MET A 3 27.37 13.56 -73.21
C MET A 3 26.76 14.06 -71.90
N LEU A 4 25.67 13.41 -71.52
CA LEU A 4 24.71 13.80 -70.50
C LEU A 4 25.26 13.62 -69.08
N LEU A 5 25.06 14.62 -68.21
CA LEU A 5 25.19 14.46 -66.76
C LEU A 5 23.90 13.83 -66.21
N SER A 6 24.00 12.60 -65.71
CA SER A 6 22.95 11.95 -64.92
C SER A 6 23.14 12.29 -63.44
N ALA A 7 22.24 13.10 -62.88
CA ALA A 7 22.21 13.38 -61.45
C ALA A 7 21.49 12.23 -60.72
N TYR A 8 22.20 11.50 -59.86
CA TYR A 8 21.61 10.56 -58.90
C TYR A 8 21.30 11.32 -57.59
N ALA A 9 20.03 11.55 -57.32
CA ALA A 9 19.56 12.02 -56.02
C ALA A 9 19.42 10.80 -55.09
N VAL A 10 20.30 10.69 -54.09
CA VAL A 10 20.17 9.68 -53.02
C VAL A 10 19.24 10.26 -51.96
N VAL A 11 18.03 9.71 -51.86
CA VAL A 11 17.09 10.00 -50.77
C VAL A 11 17.53 9.18 -49.56
N VAL A 12 18.08 9.86 -48.55
CA VAL A 12 18.40 9.24 -47.26
C VAL A 12 17.11 9.20 -46.44
N ALA A 13 16.48 8.02 -46.36
CA ALA A 13 15.36 7.79 -45.46
C ALA A 13 15.89 7.74 -44.01
N GLY A 14 15.72 8.84 -43.27
CA GLY A 14 16.02 8.89 -41.84
C GLY A 14 15.03 8.03 -41.07
N ALA A 15 15.48 6.87 -40.59
CA ALA A 15 14.73 6.08 -39.63
C ALA A 15 14.73 6.81 -38.28
N THR A 16 13.61 7.44 -37.92
CA THR A 16 13.38 7.96 -36.57
C THR A 16 13.21 6.76 -35.65
N VAL A 17 14.28 6.36 -34.97
CA VAL A 17 14.24 5.41 -33.86
C VAL A 17 13.54 6.12 -32.70
N PHE A 18 12.26 5.83 -32.47
CA PHE A 18 11.62 6.18 -31.22
C PHE A 18 12.31 5.36 -30.13
N ALA A 19 13.18 6.01 -29.36
CA ALA A 19 13.72 5.42 -28.15
C ALA A 19 12.52 5.08 -27.26
N ALA A 20 12.29 3.79 -27.03
CA ALA A 20 11.36 3.34 -26.01
C ALA A 20 11.78 4.02 -24.70
N GLN A 21 10.95 4.92 -24.18
CA GLN A 21 11.19 5.49 -22.86
C GLN A 21 11.10 4.33 -21.88
N ALA A 22 12.25 3.90 -21.37
CA ALA A 22 12.31 3.02 -20.23
C ALA A 22 11.57 3.72 -19.09
N SER A 23 10.35 3.26 -18.77
CA SER A 23 9.65 3.70 -17.58
C SER A 23 10.48 3.22 -16.41
N ALA A 24 11.11 4.14 -15.67
CA ALA A 24 11.75 3.79 -14.41
C ALA A 24 10.70 3.11 -13.52
N GLU A 25 11.07 1.97 -12.94
CA GLU A 25 10.24 1.34 -11.91
C GLU A 25 9.94 2.40 -10.84
N PRO A 26 8.68 2.54 -10.39
CA PRO A 26 8.33 3.53 -9.37
C PRO A 26 9.23 3.33 -8.15
N SER A 27 9.92 4.38 -7.72
CA SER A 27 10.77 4.30 -6.53
C SER A 27 9.93 4.04 -5.28
N VAL A 28 10.48 3.23 -4.37
CA VAL A 28 9.91 3.02 -3.03
C VAL A 28 9.91 4.37 -2.29
N PRO A 29 8.76 4.84 -1.78
CA PRO A 29 8.69 6.12 -1.07
C PRO A 29 9.55 6.12 0.21
N ASN A 30 10.19 7.25 0.51
CA ASN A 30 10.91 7.45 1.77
C ASN A 30 9.97 7.96 2.86
N LEU A 31 9.94 7.30 4.02
CA LEU A 31 9.09 7.64 5.17
C LEU A 31 9.85 8.27 6.36
N ASP A 32 11.13 8.61 6.21
CA ASP A 32 11.95 9.15 7.30
C ASP A 32 11.50 10.54 7.77
N GLY A 33 10.92 11.34 6.89
CA GLY A 33 10.43 12.69 7.20
C GLY A 33 9.12 12.75 7.98
N TYR A 34 8.44 11.63 8.21
CA TYR A 34 7.16 11.57 8.92
C TYR A 34 7.39 11.40 10.42
N ALA A 35 6.61 12.14 11.23
CA ALA A 35 6.63 12.04 12.68
C ALA A 35 6.05 10.70 13.14
N PRO A 36 6.79 9.86 13.89
CA PRO A 36 6.26 8.60 14.39
C PRO A 36 5.21 8.83 15.47
N VAL A 37 4.17 8.00 15.47
CA VAL A 37 3.20 7.90 16.58
C VAL A 37 3.37 6.56 17.32
N GLU A 38 3.01 6.56 18.60
CA GLU A 38 3.05 5.36 19.42
C GLU A 38 1.95 4.37 19.01
N PRO A 39 2.29 3.14 18.55
CA PRO A 39 1.29 2.20 18.03
C PRO A 39 0.29 1.73 19.08
N THR A 40 0.66 1.72 20.35
CA THR A 40 -0.20 1.32 21.48
C THR A 40 -1.44 2.21 21.59
N ALA A 41 -1.37 3.47 21.15
CA ALA A 41 -2.55 4.33 21.09
C ALA A 41 -3.57 3.82 20.06
N TYR A 42 -3.14 3.13 19.01
CA TYR A 42 -3.96 2.65 17.90
C TYR A 42 -4.34 1.17 18.01
N GLU A 43 -3.85 0.47 19.05
CA GLU A 43 -4.23 -0.91 19.32
C GLU A 43 -5.70 -0.95 19.74
N THR A 44 -6.51 -1.59 18.90
CA THR A 44 -7.98 -1.56 19.00
C THR A 44 -8.58 -2.94 19.17
N TYR A 45 -7.78 -3.98 18.91
CA TYR A 45 -8.17 -5.35 19.16
C TYR A 45 -6.95 -6.23 19.38
N SER A 46 -7.17 -7.29 20.15
CA SER A 46 -6.33 -8.47 20.21
C SER A 46 -7.23 -9.69 20.07
N ALA A 47 -6.68 -10.85 19.80
CA ALA A 47 -7.32 -12.16 19.84
C ALA A 47 -6.20 -13.19 20.05
N TYR A 48 -6.53 -14.49 20.12
CA TYR A 48 -5.51 -15.51 20.28
C TYR A 48 -4.42 -15.39 19.20
N ALA A 49 -3.20 -15.05 19.63
CA ALA A 49 -2.03 -14.81 18.79
C ALA A 49 -2.17 -13.72 17.72
N THR A 50 -3.25 -12.93 17.71
CA THR A 50 -3.48 -11.86 16.73
C THR A 50 -3.62 -10.53 17.44
N THR A 51 -2.93 -9.51 16.98
CA THR A 51 -3.08 -8.13 17.46
C THR A 51 -3.07 -7.19 16.27
N GLY A 52 -3.61 -5.99 16.44
CA GLY A 52 -3.54 -5.03 15.36
C GLY A 52 -3.79 -3.60 15.79
N VAL A 53 -3.31 -2.69 14.95
CA VAL A 53 -3.60 -1.26 15.04
C VAL A 53 -4.58 -0.87 13.96
N GLN A 54 -5.45 0.09 14.26
CA GLN A 54 -6.43 0.63 13.31
C GLN A 54 -6.41 2.16 13.34
N PHE A 55 -6.45 2.78 12.16
CA PHE A 55 -6.44 4.23 12.03
C PHE A 55 -7.30 4.73 10.88
N LEU A 56 -7.69 6.00 10.96
CA LEU A 56 -8.37 6.74 9.90
C LEU A 56 -7.41 7.73 9.25
N THR A 57 -7.41 7.79 7.93
CA THR A 57 -6.72 8.84 7.19
C THR A 57 -7.59 10.10 7.12
N PRO A 58 -7.02 11.29 6.84
CA PRO A 58 -7.78 12.52 6.66
C PRO A 58 -8.85 12.44 5.56
N ASP A 59 -8.63 11.61 4.54
CA ASP A 59 -9.59 11.37 3.45
C ASP A 59 -10.66 10.31 3.80
N GLY A 60 -10.66 9.82 5.05
CA GLY A 60 -11.65 8.88 5.55
C GLY A 60 -11.39 7.41 5.18
N LEU A 61 -10.19 7.07 4.70
CA LEU A 61 -9.82 5.67 4.53
C LEU A 61 -9.65 5.02 5.91
N ARG A 62 -10.19 3.81 6.06
CA ARG A 62 -9.90 2.98 7.23
C ARG A 62 -8.70 2.13 6.89
N CYS A 63 -7.74 2.08 7.80
CA CYS A 63 -6.54 1.31 7.64
C CYS A 63 -6.27 0.46 8.88
N ARG A 64 -5.65 -0.69 8.66
CA ARG A 64 -5.32 -1.65 9.71
C ARG A 64 -4.00 -2.33 9.41
N ILE A 65 -3.21 -2.53 10.45
CA ILE A 65 -2.06 -3.42 10.42
C ILE A 65 -2.32 -4.55 11.41
N THR A 66 -2.37 -5.78 10.91
CA THR A 66 -2.63 -6.99 11.68
C THR A 66 -1.35 -7.81 11.78
N SER A 67 -1.01 -8.24 12.99
CA SER A 67 0.06 -9.19 13.24
C SER A 67 -0.53 -10.47 13.83
N ASN A 68 -0.15 -11.63 13.28
CA ASN A 68 -0.49 -12.93 13.79
C ASN A 68 0.78 -13.74 14.09
N SER A 69 1.13 -13.89 15.38
CA SER A 69 2.37 -14.54 15.79
C SER A 69 2.37 -16.06 15.60
N ARG A 70 1.20 -16.70 15.48
CA ARG A 70 1.06 -18.15 15.24
C ARG A 70 1.23 -18.51 13.77
N ALA A 71 0.60 -17.73 12.89
CA ALA A 71 0.68 -17.89 11.44
C ALA A 71 1.91 -17.17 10.84
N THR A 72 2.64 -16.43 11.68
CA THR A 72 3.69 -15.50 11.24
C THR A 72 3.13 -14.48 10.22
N GLY A 73 1.85 -14.11 10.34
CA GLY A 73 1.19 -13.17 9.44
C GLY A 73 1.50 -11.73 9.82
N LEU A 74 1.71 -10.88 8.82
CA LEU A 74 1.73 -9.44 8.98
C LEU A 74 1.11 -8.79 7.74
N ASP A 75 -0.01 -8.13 7.93
CA ASP A 75 -0.85 -7.61 6.85
C ASP A 75 -1.19 -6.15 7.12
N GLY A 76 -1.05 -5.30 6.11
CA GLY A 76 -1.45 -3.90 6.10
C GLY A 76 -2.54 -3.72 5.07
N THR A 77 -3.69 -3.20 5.47
CA THR A 77 -4.85 -3.03 4.60
C THR A 77 -5.46 -1.65 4.79
N CYS A 78 -5.76 -0.96 3.68
CA CYS A 78 -6.57 0.26 3.68
C CYS A 78 -7.78 0.06 2.77
N TRP A 79 -8.95 0.51 3.19
CA TRP A 79 -10.18 0.35 2.42
C TRP A 79 -11.12 1.55 2.55
N GLY A 80 -12.06 1.62 1.61
CA GLY A 80 -12.99 2.73 1.43
C GLY A 80 -12.96 3.22 -0.01
N LYS A 81 -13.20 4.52 -0.21
CA LYS A 81 -13.07 5.14 -1.53
C LYS A 81 -11.60 5.43 -1.82
N LEU A 82 -10.89 4.49 -2.45
CA LEU A 82 -9.48 4.68 -2.78
C LEU A 82 -9.32 5.87 -3.75
N PRO A 83 -8.43 6.83 -3.46
CA PRO A 83 -8.18 7.95 -4.38
C PRO A 83 -7.40 7.46 -5.61
N GLY A 84 -7.52 8.14 -6.76
CA GLY A 84 -6.62 7.93 -7.92
C GLY A 84 -6.54 6.50 -8.49
N VAL A 85 -7.50 5.62 -8.22
CA VAL A 85 -7.64 4.32 -8.88
C VAL A 85 -8.36 4.48 -10.22
N ALA A 86 -8.05 3.61 -11.18
CA ALA A 86 -8.64 3.67 -12.52
C ALA A 86 -10.03 3.00 -12.60
N GLY A 87 -10.27 2.01 -11.73
CA GLY A 87 -11.51 1.23 -11.69
C GLY A 87 -12.32 1.52 -10.41
N ASP A 88 -12.96 0.46 -9.92
CA ASP A 88 -13.77 0.46 -8.70
C ASP A 88 -13.03 -0.15 -7.50
N GLU A 89 -11.70 -0.21 -7.56
CA GLU A 89 -10.88 -0.72 -6.46
C GLU A 89 -11.17 0.06 -5.17
N ASN A 90 -11.41 -0.68 -4.10
CA ASN A 90 -11.83 -0.13 -2.81
C ASN A 90 -11.04 -0.70 -1.63
N ILE A 91 -10.04 -1.55 -1.91
CA ILE A 91 -9.13 -2.13 -0.93
C ILE A 91 -7.69 -2.17 -1.47
N ALA A 92 -6.75 -1.79 -0.62
CA ALA A 92 -5.32 -1.84 -0.85
C ALA A 92 -4.67 -2.72 0.21
N THR A 93 -3.84 -3.68 -0.19
CA THR A 93 -3.23 -4.64 0.73
C THR A 93 -1.73 -4.76 0.50
N VAL A 94 -0.99 -4.96 1.59
CA VAL A 94 0.40 -5.39 1.62
C VAL A 94 0.52 -6.51 2.65
N SER A 95 1.20 -7.60 2.32
CA SER A 95 1.31 -8.77 3.20
C SER A 95 2.73 -9.31 3.21
N LEU A 96 3.14 -9.81 4.37
CA LEU A 96 4.38 -10.57 4.54
C LEU A 96 4.37 -11.91 3.80
N ASN A 97 3.17 -12.44 3.52
CA ASN A 97 2.97 -13.72 2.84
C ASN A 97 2.80 -13.59 1.33
N THR A 98 2.76 -12.37 0.78
CA THR A 98 2.68 -12.13 -0.66
C THR A 98 3.91 -11.35 -1.14
N PRO A 99 4.40 -11.61 -2.37
CA PRO A 99 5.58 -10.92 -2.89
C PRO A 99 5.28 -9.49 -3.36
N ILE A 100 4.01 -9.18 -3.64
CA ILE A 100 3.58 -7.86 -4.10
C ILE A 100 2.37 -7.39 -3.31
N ALA A 101 2.22 -6.08 -3.20
CA ALA A 101 1.00 -5.45 -2.74
C ALA A 101 -0.07 -5.50 -3.85
N SER A 102 -1.32 -5.21 -3.49
CA SER A 102 -2.42 -5.22 -4.46
C SER A 102 -3.43 -4.12 -4.20
N LEU A 103 -4.06 -3.65 -5.29
CA LEU A 103 -5.28 -2.86 -5.27
C LEU A 103 -6.37 -3.73 -5.88
N THR A 104 -7.47 -3.94 -5.16
CA THR A 104 -8.55 -4.82 -5.62
C THR A 104 -9.91 -4.24 -5.27
N HIS A 105 -10.96 -4.87 -5.80
CA HIS A 105 -12.34 -4.57 -5.46
C HIS A 105 -12.92 -5.65 -4.53
N MET A 106 -13.58 -5.23 -3.46
CA MET A 106 -14.37 -6.06 -2.57
C MET A 106 -15.84 -5.60 -2.60
N PRO A 107 -16.79 -6.45 -3.01
CA PRO A 107 -18.20 -6.06 -3.11
C PRO A 107 -18.83 -5.59 -1.80
N ASP A 108 -18.43 -6.18 -0.68
CA ASP A 108 -18.92 -5.85 0.66
C ASP A 108 -17.77 -5.49 1.60
N LEU A 109 -17.49 -4.18 1.73
CA LEU A 109 -16.49 -3.67 2.67
C LEU A 109 -16.86 -3.89 4.14
N GLY A 110 -18.13 -4.21 4.45
CA GLY A 110 -18.55 -4.56 5.81
C GLY A 110 -17.81 -5.78 6.35
N GLN A 111 -17.36 -6.68 5.47
CA GLN A 111 -16.53 -7.83 5.85
C GLN A 111 -15.17 -7.42 6.42
N GLN A 112 -14.61 -6.28 5.99
CA GLN A 112 -13.39 -5.75 6.59
C GLN A 112 -13.64 -5.32 8.04
N GLU A 113 -14.82 -4.81 8.35
CA GLU A 113 -15.13 -4.36 9.70
C GLU A 113 -15.33 -5.52 10.70
N ILE A 114 -15.30 -6.78 10.28
CA ILE A 114 -15.47 -7.93 11.18
C ILE A 114 -14.10 -8.41 11.68
N VAL A 115 -13.88 -8.40 12.99
CA VAL A 115 -12.66 -8.90 13.64
C VAL A 115 -12.96 -10.00 14.64
N ALA A 116 -12.00 -10.90 14.84
CA ALA A 116 -12.03 -11.84 15.95
C ALA A 116 -12.02 -11.08 17.28
N ARG A 117 -12.84 -11.51 18.25
CA ARG A 117 -12.92 -10.83 19.55
C ARG A 117 -11.71 -11.15 20.45
N PRO A 118 -11.26 -10.19 21.28
CA PRO A 118 -10.17 -10.39 22.23
C PRO A 118 -10.42 -11.41 23.34
N ASP A 119 -11.68 -11.66 23.67
CA ASP A 119 -12.08 -12.40 24.85
C ASP A 119 -12.32 -13.90 24.60
N ALA A 120 -12.02 -14.41 23.40
CA ALA A 120 -12.41 -15.76 22.98
C ALA A 120 -13.91 -16.04 23.24
N SER A 121 -14.76 -15.01 23.15
CA SER A 121 -16.18 -15.13 23.43
C SER A 121 -16.84 -16.15 22.49
N PRO A 122 -17.74 -17.01 23.02
CA PRO A 122 -18.54 -17.90 22.20
C PRO A 122 -19.46 -17.17 21.21
N ALA A 123 -19.59 -15.84 21.32
CA ALA A 123 -20.33 -15.00 20.38
C ALA A 123 -19.67 -14.87 18.99
N GLY A 124 -18.42 -15.32 18.82
CA GLY A 124 -17.72 -15.27 17.53
C GLY A 124 -17.25 -13.87 17.12
N PRO A 125 -16.84 -13.69 15.85
CA PRO A 125 -16.37 -12.41 15.32
C PRO A 125 -17.39 -11.27 15.51
N ALA A 126 -16.90 -10.04 15.66
CA ALA A 126 -17.72 -8.86 15.88
C ALA A 126 -17.34 -7.72 14.93
N PRO A 127 -18.28 -6.81 14.63
CA PRO A 127 -17.92 -5.56 13.99
C PRO A 127 -16.99 -4.72 14.89
N VAL A 128 -16.01 -4.07 14.27
CA VAL A 128 -15.21 -3.01 14.86
C VAL A 128 -16.13 -1.83 15.17
N ASP A 129 -16.05 -1.30 16.39
CA ASP A 129 -16.70 -0.03 16.73
C ASP A 129 -16.08 1.08 15.85
N PRO A 130 -16.87 1.80 15.03
CA PRO A 130 -16.33 2.87 14.19
C PRO A 130 -15.59 3.96 14.98
N SER A 131 -15.92 4.15 16.26
CA SER A 131 -15.23 5.11 17.14
C SER A 131 -13.87 4.61 17.64
N ALA A 132 -13.54 3.33 17.45
CA ALA A 132 -12.26 2.75 17.81
C ALA A 132 -11.12 3.22 16.88
N TYR A 133 -11.45 3.61 15.63
CA TYR A 133 -10.44 4.12 14.72
C TYR A 133 -9.94 5.49 15.19
N ARG A 134 -8.62 5.57 15.42
CA ARG A 134 -7.98 6.86 15.74
C ARG A 134 -7.48 7.54 14.46
N PRO A 135 -7.64 8.86 14.32
CA PRO A 135 -7.05 9.59 13.21
C PRO A 135 -5.51 9.49 13.22
N LEU A 136 -4.91 9.15 12.08
CA LEU A 136 -3.50 9.36 11.81
C LEU A 136 -3.39 10.61 10.93
N THR A 137 -2.90 11.71 11.49
CA THR A 137 -2.93 13.01 10.80
C THR A 137 -1.84 13.11 9.73
N SER A 138 -1.99 14.04 8.79
CA SER A 138 -0.93 14.32 7.82
C SER A 138 0.41 14.64 8.50
N GLY A 139 1.50 14.19 7.88
CA GLY A 139 2.85 14.26 8.41
C GLY A 139 3.20 13.16 9.42
N GLN A 140 2.27 12.27 9.77
CA GLN A 140 2.51 11.18 10.73
C GLN A 140 2.76 9.83 10.05
N LYS A 141 3.50 8.97 10.75
CA LYS A 141 3.65 7.55 10.43
C LYS A 141 3.40 6.66 11.65
N ILE A 142 2.92 5.45 11.39
CA ILE A 142 2.78 4.37 12.36
C ILE A 142 3.54 3.14 11.84
N THR A 143 4.31 2.52 12.72
CA THR A 143 5.04 1.27 12.42
C THR A 143 4.53 0.17 13.33
N TYR A 144 4.09 -0.94 12.77
CA TYR A 144 3.57 -2.09 13.53
C TYR A 144 4.01 -3.40 12.90
N GLY A 145 4.21 -4.43 13.72
CA GLY A 145 4.82 -5.66 13.24
C GLY A 145 4.79 -6.82 14.23
N LEU A 146 5.40 -7.91 13.80
CA LEU A 146 5.56 -9.12 14.60
C LEU A 146 6.54 -8.88 15.75
N LYS A 147 6.07 -9.02 16.98
CA LYS A 147 6.90 -8.89 18.19
C LYS A 147 8.10 -9.84 18.12
N ALA A 148 9.26 -9.37 18.59
CA ALA A 148 10.54 -10.09 18.57
C ALA A 148 11.07 -10.47 17.17
N THR A 149 10.62 -9.78 16.12
CA THR A 149 11.17 -9.90 14.75
C THR A 149 11.49 -8.52 14.17
N ASN A 150 12.14 -8.49 13.01
CA ASN A 150 12.32 -7.27 12.20
C ASN A 150 11.23 -7.07 11.13
N LYS A 151 10.15 -7.87 11.15
CA LYS A 151 9.06 -7.78 10.18
C LYS A 151 8.04 -6.75 10.66
N MET A 152 8.02 -5.61 9.98
CA MET A 152 7.18 -4.47 10.32
C MET A 152 6.62 -3.81 9.07
N ILE A 153 5.38 -3.37 9.13
CA ILE A 153 4.77 -2.48 8.15
C ILE A 153 4.82 -1.07 8.71
N THR A 154 5.20 -0.11 7.87
CA THR A 154 5.09 1.31 8.20
C THR A 154 4.09 1.95 7.27
N CYS A 155 3.06 2.57 7.84
CA CYS A 155 2.10 3.38 7.12
C CYS A 155 2.26 4.85 7.47
N ALA A 156 2.12 5.73 6.49
CA ALA A 156 2.27 7.17 6.64
C ALA A 156 1.18 7.91 5.85
N VAL A 157 0.84 9.10 6.33
CA VAL A 157 -0.12 10.00 5.67
C VAL A 157 0.59 11.32 5.37
N SER A 158 0.64 11.70 4.09
CA SER A 158 1.32 12.93 3.66
C SER A 158 0.42 14.16 3.72
N ASP A 159 1.05 15.34 3.69
CA ASP A 159 0.34 16.62 3.55
C ASP A 159 -0.30 16.76 2.17
N GLN A 160 0.17 16.00 1.18
CA GLN A 160 -0.40 15.92 -0.17
C GLN A 160 -1.56 14.92 -0.28
N ARG A 161 -2.13 14.48 0.85
CA ARG A 161 -3.22 13.49 0.92
C ARG A 161 -2.85 12.14 0.31
N GLU A 162 -1.58 11.75 0.48
CA GLU A 162 -1.16 10.40 0.14
C GLU A 162 -1.22 9.50 1.36
N THR A 163 -1.69 8.27 1.20
CA THR A 163 -1.54 7.21 2.21
C THR A 163 -0.59 6.16 1.67
N ILE A 164 0.51 5.94 2.38
CA ILE A 164 1.60 5.06 1.94
C ILE A 164 1.73 3.95 2.97
N CYS A 165 1.77 2.69 2.56
CA CYS A 165 2.11 1.57 3.45
C CYS A 165 3.19 0.71 2.81
N ILE A 166 4.27 0.48 3.55
CA ILE A 166 5.47 -0.22 3.06
C ILE A 166 5.78 -1.37 4.00
N LEU A 167 6.03 -2.53 3.42
CA LEU A 167 6.66 -3.66 4.07
C LEU A 167 8.10 -3.78 3.53
N PRO A 168 9.15 -3.51 4.33
CA PRO A 168 10.52 -3.48 3.84
C PRO A 168 11.05 -4.83 3.34
N THR A 169 10.50 -5.94 3.85
CA THR A 169 10.89 -7.30 3.45
C THR A 169 9.71 -8.26 3.62
N ASN A 170 9.52 -9.17 2.67
CA ASN A 170 8.62 -10.32 2.82
C ASN A 170 9.32 -11.52 3.49
N PHE A 171 8.67 -12.69 3.53
CA PHE A 171 9.28 -13.93 4.03
C PHE A 171 10.45 -14.45 3.20
N THR A 172 10.39 -14.31 1.88
CA THR A 172 11.42 -14.79 0.94
C THR A 172 12.65 -13.88 0.89
N GLY A 173 12.57 -12.70 1.50
CA GLY A 173 13.67 -11.72 1.53
C GLY A 173 13.71 -10.79 0.33
N ASP A 174 12.60 -10.67 -0.40
CA ASP A 174 12.49 -9.82 -1.59
C ASP A 174 12.50 -8.32 -1.24
N SER A 175 12.65 -7.50 -2.29
CA SER A 175 12.61 -6.04 -2.25
C SER A 175 11.39 -5.49 -1.50
N PRO A 176 11.48 -4.26 -0.94
CA PRO A 176 10.33 -3.61 -0.32
C PRO A 176 9.14 -3.52 -1.27
N HIS A 177 7.98 -3.91 -0.77
CA HIS A 177 6.71 -3.82 -1.49
C HIS A 177 5.67 -3.11 -0.64
N GLY A 178 4.63 -2.59 -1.29
CA GLY A 178 3.68 -1.72 -0.64
C GLY A 178 2.76 -1.00 -1.60
N PHE A 179 2.03 -0.03 -1.07
CA PHE A 179 1.14 0.77 -1.89
C PHE A 179 1.26 2.25 -1.56
N VAL A 180 0.99 3.07 -2.57
CA VAL A 180 0.75 4.50 -2.45
C VAL A 180 -0.66 4.76 -2.93
N LEU A 181 -1.49 5.32 -2.06
CA LEU A 181 -2.81 5.83 -2.40
C LEU A 181 -2.72 7.33 -2.54
N SER A 182 -2.94 7.88 -3.73
CA SER A 182 -2.87 9.32 -3.97
C SER A 182 -4.04 9.79 -4.84
N PRO A 183 -4.42 11.08 -4.78
CA PRO A 183 -5.43 11.64 -5.67
C PRO A 183 -5.06 11.58 -7.15
N ILE A 184 -3.76 11.54 -7.48
CA ILE A 184 -3.25 11.55 -8.86
C ILE A 184 -3.23 10.14 -9.42
N LEU A 185 -2.58 9.22 -8.72
CA LEU A 185 -2.45 7.82 -9.11
C LEU A 185 -2.19 6.95 -7.87
N SER A 186 -3.10 6.01 -7.63
CA SER A 186 -2.86 4.92 -6.70
C SER A 186 -2.14 3.78 -7.37
N ARG A 187 -1.18 3.18 -6.66
CA ARG A 187 -0.38 2.06 -7.16
C ARG A 187 0.03 1.12 -6.04
N ALA A 188 0.17 -0.15 -6.40
CA ALA A 188 0.92 -1.13 -5.64
C ALA A 188 2.29 -1.37 -6.32
N PHE A 189 3.29 -1.73 -5.53
CA PHE A 189 4.63 -2.09 -5.97
C PHE A 189 5.17 -3.22 -5.09
#